data_AF-A0A973DHI4-F1
#
_entry.id   AF-A0A973DHI4-F1
#
_cell.length_a   1.000
_cell.length_b   1.000
_cell.length_c   1.000
_cell.angle_alpha   90.00
_cell.angle_beta   90.00
_cell.angle_gamma   90.00
#
_symmetry.space_group_name_H-M   'P 1'
#
loop_
_entity.id
_entity.type
_entity.pdbx_description
1 polymer ?
#
loop_
_entity_poly.entity_id
_entity_poly.type
_entity_poly.pdbx_seq_one_letter_code
_entity_poly.pdbx_strand_id
1 'polypeptide(L)'
;MKYLLLTLFAVLSLMPRAAENTQLPVESFASLRAFSQVKFSPNGKNLSFIRNVNGELVLMVYNRKTKEADSIIRSDNHTIFFDWYEWANDEVLLLGARYIQRQFGGPKYTSTRLYAYKIGGDGKAKLAIKPNFNRDERQPQFGDQVISFLPDKKDKILVQGDFDVANAPGVYELDLSTLRKKKIQRSRSKVIDWTADRQGNVRIALKMDEDEFEYILYDEDRDNRKTLFKYKAFSPDVVTVLGFDKDPNILYFKALKDGYDALYKMDLTTMKKELVFSDDNYDFDGHIFYSSLTGEVAGFTHSQLDEGIRYWDEDLNNLYNGLRAVLPADKFDIDIIDTSKEQRLYVVYVSGEQIPGTY
;
A
#
# COMPACT_ATOMS: atom_id res chain seq x y z
N MET A 1 52.77 -55.14 38.32
CA MET A 1 51.75 -55.24 37.26
C MET A 1 51.23 -53.86 36.93
N LYS A 2 51.61 -53.32 35.77
CA LYS A 2 51.15 -52.04 35.22
C LYS A 2 49.86 -52.31 34.44
N TYR A 3 48.77 -51.61 34.74
CA TYR A 3 47.61 -51.53 33.85
C TYR A 3 47.63 -50.15 33.19
N LEU A 4 47.92 -50.16 31.89
CA LEU A 4 47.93 -49.00 31.01
C LEU A 4 46.48 -48.78 30.54
N LEU A 5 45.82 -47.72 31.01
CA LEU A 5 44.50 -47.33 30.53
C LEU A 5 44.70 -46.51 29.24
N LEU A 6 44.41 -47.10 28.09
CA LEU A 6 44.44 -46.42 26.80
C LEU A 6 43.10 -45.70 26.58
N THR A 7 43.07 -44.39 26.79
CA THR A 7 41.92 -43.54 26.48
C THR A 7 41.86 -43.32 24.97
N LEU A 8 40.86 -43.89 24.30
CA LEU A 8 40.61 -43.69 22.87
C LEU A 8 39.91 -42.33 22.67
N PHE A 9 40.65 -41.31 22.22
CA PHE A 9 40.07 -40.03 21.79
C PHE A 9 39.57 -40.18 20.35
N ALA A 10 38.27 -40.38 20.17
CA ALA A 10 37.63 -40.35 18.86
C ALA A 10 37.46 -38.88 18.43
N VAL A 11 38.34 -38.38 17.57
CA VAL A 11 38.18 -37.09 16.91
C VAL A 11 37.14 -37.28 15.79
N LEU A 12 35.90 -36.86 16.04
CA LEU A 12 34.90 -36.71 14.97
C LEU A 12 35.29 -35.47 14.14
N SER A 13 36.02 -35.68 13.06
CA SER A 13 36.21 -34.67 12.02
C SER A 13 34.90 -34.51 11.25
N LEU A 14 34.05 -33.55 11.66
CA LEU A 14 33.00 -33.00 10.83
C LEU A 14 33.66 -32.21 9.70
N MET A 15 34.00 -32.89 8.60
CA MET A 15 34.34 -32.17 7.38
C MET A 15 33.09 -31.45 6.89
N PRO A 16 33.13 -30.12 6.65
CA PRO A 16 32.04 -29.42 5.99
C PRO A 16 31.87 -30.07 4.61
N ARG A 17 30.75 -30.76 4.42
CA ARG A 17 30.34 -31.22 3.10
C ARG A 17 30.12 -29.95 2.28
N ALA A 18 30.98 -29.70 1.30
CA ALA A 18 30.76 -28.63 0.34
C ALA A 18 29.34 -28.80 -0.19
N ALA A 19 28.48 -27.80 0.01
CA ALA A 19 27.17 -27.78 -0.58
C ALA A 19 27.39 -27.92 -2.09
N GLU A 20 26.86 -29.00 -2.65
CA GLU A 20 26.92 -29.24 -4.08
C GLU A 20 26.26 -28.02 -4.73
N ASN A 21 27.03 -27.27 -5.52
CA ASN A 21 26.54 -26.09 -6.23
C ASN A 21 25.68 -26.60 -7.40
N THR A 22 24.52 -27.17 -7.07
CA THR A 22 23.52 -27.59 -8.04
C THR A 22 23.01 -26.32 -8.69
N GLN A 23 23.40 -26.11 -9.96
CA GLN A 23 22.80 -25.07 -10.77
C GLN A 23 21.28 -25.22 -10.69
N LEU A 24 20.64 -24.20 -10.12
CA LEU A 24 19.19 -24.17 -10.04
C LEU A 24 18.62 -24.16 -11.47
N PRO A 25 17.58 -24.96 -11.76
CA PRO A 25 16.95 -24.97 -13.08
C PRO A 25 16.37 -23.57 -13.38
N VAL A 26 16.26 -23.20 -14.66
CA VAL A 26 15.77 -21.87 -15.08
C VAL A 26 14.39 -21.58 -14.50
N GLU A 27 13.56 -22.60 -14.35
CA GLU A 27 12.24 -22.55 -13.73
C GLU A 27 12.28 -22.05 -12.28
N SER A 28 13.37 -22.30 -11.54
CA SER A 28 13.55 -21.77 -10.19
C SER A 28 13.69 -20.24 -10.16
N PHE A 29 14.09 -19.62 -11.27
CA PHE A 29 14.20 -18.17 -11.43
C PHE A 29 13.04 -17.55 -12.23
N ALA A 30 12.35 -18.35 -13.05
CA ALA A 30 11.25 -17.91 -13.90
C ALA A 30 9.85 -18.16 -13.31
N SER A 31 9.73 -18.95 -12.23
CA SER A 31 8.46 -19.24 -11.60
C SER A 31 7.92 -18.05 -10.79
N LEU A 32 6.61 -17.87 -10.84
CA LEU A 32 5.94 -16.88 -9.99
C LEU A 32 6.05 -17.30 -8.52
N ARG A 33 6.23 -16.32 -7.63
CA ARG A 33 6.31 -16.56 -6.18
C ARG A 33 5.07 -17.32 -5.71
N ALA A 34 5.29 -18.39 -4.93
CA ALA A 34 4.20 -19.20 -4.39
C ALA A 34 3.29 -18.40 -3.44
N PHE A 35 3.87 -17.44 -2.71
CA PHE A 35 3.16 -16.53 -1.81
C PHE A 35 3.67 -15.10 -2.01
N SER A 36 2.79 -14.11 -1.87
CA SER A 36 3.17 -12.70 -1.91
C SER A 36 2.26 -11.79 -1.08
N GLN A 37 2.71 -10.55 -0.89
CA GLN A 37 1.96 -9.44 -0.27
C GLN A 37 1.46 -9.71 1.17
N VAL A 38 2.17 -10.51 1.95
CA VAL A 38 1.71 -10.95 3.29
C VAL A 38 1.40 -9.75 4.20
N LYS A 39 0.20 -9.70 4.79
CA LYS A 39 -0.26 -8.64 5.70
C LYS A 39 -0.99 -9.19 6.92
N PHE A 40 -0.85 -8.53 8.07
CA PHE A 40 -1.63 -8.77 9.27
C PHE A 40 -2.92 -7.96 9.27
N SER A 41 -3.97 -8.53 9.87
CA SER A 41 -5.05 -7.69 10.40
C SER A 41 -4.49 -6.75 11.48
N PRO A 42 -5.08 -5.58 11.75
CA PRO A 42 -4.53 -4.61 12.70
C PRO A 42 -4.19 -5.21 14.08
N ASN A 43 -5.05 -6.08 14.61
CA ASN A 43 -4.79 -6.81 15.88
C ASN A 43 -3.83 -8.02 15.78
N GLY A 44 -3.29 -8.33 14.60
CA GLY A 44 -2.34 -9.42 14.38
C GLY A 44 -2.91 -10.84 14.42
N LYS A 45 -4.23 -11.01 14.52
CA LYS A 45 -4.89 -12.33 14.62
C LYS A 45 -4.94 -13.07 13.29
N ASN A 46 -5.16 -12.33 12.20
CA ASN A 46 -5.28 -12.88 10.85
C ASN A 46 -4.07 -12.47 10.01
N LEU A 47 -3.69 -13.35 9.09
CA LEU A 47 -2.68 -13.11 8.07
C LEU A 47 -3.35 -13.25 6.70
N SER A 48 -3.31 -12.22 5.87
CA SER A 48 -3.71 -12.31 4.46
C SER A 48 -2.48 -12.41 3.57
N PHE A 49 -2.60 -13.13 2.46
CA PHE A 49 -1.54 -13.30 1.48
C PHE A 49 -2.13 -13.69 0.13
N ILE A 50 -1.43 -13.37 -0.95
CA ILE A 50 -1.73 -13.95 -2.27
C ILE A 50 -0.98 -15.26 -2.38
N ARG A 51 -1.68 -16.30 -2.81
CA ARG A 51 -1.10 -17.58 -3.21
C ARG A 51 -1.16 -17.72 -4.71
N ASN A 52 -0.03 -18.09 -5.33
CA ASN A 52 -0.03 -18.53 -6.72
C ASN A 52 -0.35 -20.03 -6.80
N VAL A 53 -1.32 -20.40 -7.63
CA VAL A 53 -1.68 -21.78 -7.93
C VAL A 53 -1.70 -21.95 -9.45
N ASN A 54 -0.59 -22.45 -10.00
CA ASN A 54 -0.43 -22.69 -11.45
C ASN A 54 -0.71 -21.44 -12.31
N GLY A 55 -0.26 -20.27 -11.88
CA GLY A 55 -0.45 -19.00 -12.59
C GLY A 55 -1.69 -18.21 -12.18
N GLU A 56 -2.68 -18.86 -11.55
CA GLU A 56 -3.83 -18.20 -10.95
C GLU A 56 -3.49 -17.63 -9.58
N LEU A 57 -4.02 -16.47 -9.25
CA LEU A 57 -3.83 -15.82 -7.95
C LEU A 57 -5.04 -16.07 -7.06
N VAL A 58 -4.79 -16.45 -5.81
CA VAL A 58 -5.83 -16.66 -4.81
C VAL A 58 -5.52 -15.78 -3.60
N LEU A 59 -6.42 -14.86 -3.27
CA LEU A 59 -6.34 -14.12 -2.02
C LEU A 59 -6.81 -15.03 -0.88
N MET A 60 -5.94 -15.24 0.10
CA MET A 60 -6.15 -16.12 1.23
C MET A 60 -6.19 -15.31 2.53
N VAL A 61 -6.92 -15.81 3.53
CA VAL A 61 -6.80 -15.38 4.92
C VAL A 61 -6.52 -16.58 5.80
N TYR A 62 -5.58 -16.45 6.72
CA TYR A 62 -5.18 -17.47 7.68
C TYR A 62 -5.36 -16.95 9.11
N ASN A 63 -6.12 -17.66 9.92
CA ASN A 63 -6.28 -17.36 11.33
C ASN A 63 -5.13 -17.98 12.13
N ARG A 64 -4.28 -17.15 12.74
CA ARG A 64 -3.07 -17.62 13.43
C ARG A 64 -3.36 -18.43 14.69
N LYS A 65 -4.54 -18.24 15.30
CA LYS A 65 -4.96 -18.94 16.52
C LYS A 65 -5.63 -20.28 16.20
N THR A 66 -6.62 -20.32 15.31
CA THR A 66 -7.35 -21.55 14.97
C THR A 66 -6.62 -22.40 13.94
N LYS A 67 -5.63 -21.84 13.23
CA LYS A 67 -4.86 -22.47 12.15
C LYS A 67 -5.70 -22.77 10.89
N GLU A 68 -6.89 -22.17 10.81
CA GLU A 68 -7.78 -22.28 9.65
C GLU A 68 -7.36 -21.29 8.56
N ALA A 69 -7.60 -21.66 7.30
CA ALA A 69 -7.32 -20.83 6.14
C ALA A 69 -8.54 -20.80 5.20
N ASP A 70 -8.93 -19.60 4.80
CA ASP A 70 -10.03 -19.34 3.88
C ASP A 70 -9.49 -18.83 2.54
N SER A 71 -10.04 -19.36 1.45
CA SER A 71 -9.84 -18.81 0.10
C SER A 71 -10.93 -17.77 -0.16
N ILE A 72 -10.54 -16.52 -0.37
CA ILE A 72 -11.47 -15.39 -0.46
C ILE A 72 -12.01 -15.24 -1.88
N ILE A 73 -11.09 -15.13 -2.84
CA ILE A 73 -11.39 -14.88 -4.25
C ILE A 73 -10.19 -15.30 -5.09
N ARG A 74 -10.48 -15.74 -6.33
CA ARG A 74 -9.50 -16.18 -7.32
C ARG A 74 -9.49 -15.22 -8.52
N SER A 75 -8.31 -15.02 -9.07
CA SER A 75 -8.03 -14.27 -10.30
C SER A 75 -7.31 -15.21 -11.28
N ASP A 76 -7.71 -15.12 -12.55
CA ASP A 76 -7.05 -15.83 -13.67
C ASP A 76 -5.70 -15.22 -14.06
N ASN A 77 -5.34 -14.09 -13.42
CA ASN A 77 -4.17 -13.28 -13.70
C ASN A 77 -4.02 -12.89 -15.19
N HIS A 78 -5.13 -12.79 -15.91
CA HIS A 78 -5.17 -12.50 -17.34
C HIS A 78 -6.28 -11.50 -17.70
N THR A 79 -7.50 -11.72 -17.20
CA THR A 79 -8.62 -10.80 -17.39
C THR A 79 -9.04 -10.11 -16.09
N ILE A 80 -8.72 -10.72 -14.95
CA ILE A 80 -8.94 -10.19 -13.60
C ILE A 80 -7.60 -10.14 -12.89
N PHE A 81 -7.25 -9.01 -12.31
CA PHE A 81 -6.01 -8.80 -11.56
C PHE A 81 -6.34 -8.29 -10.16
N PHE A 82 -5.52 -8.66 -9.18
CA PHE A 82 -5.55 -8.04 -7.85
C PHE A 82 -4.54 -6.89 -7.86
N ASP A 83 -5.04 -5.65 -7.92
CA ASP A 83 -4.17 -4.47 -7.96
C ASP A 83 -3.63 -4.15 -6.55
N TRP A 84 -4.49 -4.27 -5.53
CA TRP A 84 -4.11 -4.09 -4.13
C TRP A 84 -5.14 -4.73 -3.19
N TYR A 85 -4.75 -5.07 -1.96
CA TYR A 85 -5.68 -5.34 -0.87
C TYR A 85 -5.16 -4.75 0.43
N GLU A 86 -6.06 -4.44 1.35
CA GLU A 86 -5.73 -3.85 2.65
C GLU A 86 -6.76 -4.24 3.71
N TRP A 87 -6.30 -4.39 4.95
CA TRP A 87 -7.22 -4.53 6.08
C TRP A 87 -7.79 -3.17 6.44
N ALA A 88 -9.11 -3.02 6.29
CA ALA A 88 -9.78 -1.80 6.73
C ALA A 88 -9.95 -1.76 8.26
N ASN A 89 -10.12 -2.94 8.86
CA ASN A 89 -10.15 -3.13 10.30
C ASN A 89 -9.79 -4.59 10.63
N ASP A 90 -9.94 -5.00 11.89
CA ASP A 90 -9.66 -6.36 12.38
C ASP A 90 -10.41 -7.50 11.67
N GLU A 91 -11.54 -7.19 11.01
CA GLU A 91 -12.51 -8.15 10.49
C GLU A 91 -12.77 -8.00 8.99
N VAL A 92 -12.49 -6.83 8.40
CA VAL A 92 -12.84 -6.53 7.01
C VAL A 92 -11.57 -6.33 6.19
N LEU A 93 -11.39 -7.21 5.21
CA LEU A 93 -10.36 -7.12 4.19
C LEU A 93 -10.95 -6.53 2.91
N LEU A 94 -10.32 -5.48 2.38
CA LEU A 94 -10.68 -4.86 1.11
C LEU A 94 -9.76 -5.33 -0.01
N LEU A 95 -10.29 -5.42 -1.22
CA LEU A 95 -9.56 -5.79 -2.43
C LEU A 95 -9.96 -4.87 -3.58
N GLY A 96 -9.00 -4.16 -4.16
CA GLY A 96 -9.13 -3.53 -5.47
C GLY A 96 -8.83 -4.54 -6.57
N ALA A 97 -9.86 -4.93 -7.32
CA ALA A 97 -9.73 -5.87 -8.44
C ALA A 97 -9.90 -5.13 -9.76
N ARG A 98 -8.97 -5.37 -10.70
CA ARG A 98 -8.97 -4.78 -12.03
C ARG A 98 -9.41 -5.78 -13.08
N TYR A 99 -10.25 -5.32 -13.99
CA TYR A 99 -10.86 -6.10 -15.05
C TYR A 99 -10.47 -5.55 -16.41
N ILE A 100 -9.99 -6.41 -17.30
CA ILE A 100 -9.87 -6.10 -18.72
C ILE A 100 -11.20 -6.44 -19.39
N GLN A 101 -11.93 -5.41 -19.78
CA GLN A 101 -13.23 -5.51 -20.43
C GLN A 101 -13.12 -5.18 -21.91
N ARG A 102 -14.09 -5.67 -22.69
CA ARG A 102 -14.20 -5.37 -24.12
C ARG A 102 -15.53 -4.69 -24.40
N GLN A 103 -15.49 -3.50 -24.98
CA GLN A 103 -16.69 -2.87 -25.52
C GLN A 103 -17.10 -3.60 -26.81
N PHE A 104 -18.41 -3.86 -26.98
CA PHE A 104 -18.89 -4.47 -28.23
C PHE A 104 -18.53 -3.58 -29.42
N GLY A 105 -17.80 -4.12 -30.40
CA GLY A 105 -17.29 -3.37 -31.56
C GLY A 105 -16.21 -2.32 -31.24
N GLY A 106 -15.72 -2.24 -30.00
CA GLY A 106 -14.77 -1.22 -29.54
C GLY A 106 -13.47 -1.78 -28.93
N PRO A 107 -12.63 -0.90 -28.38
CA PRO A 107 -11.37 -1.30 -27.78
C PRO A 107 -11.56 -2.09 -26.46
N LYS A 108 -10.49 -2.76 -26.03
CA LYS A 108 -10.37 -3.23 -24.65
C LYS A 108 -10.13 -2.02 -23.74
N TYR A 109 -10.72 -2.04 -22.55
CA TYR A 109 -10.51 -1.02 -21.54
C TYR A 109 -10.44 -1.65 -20.15
N THR A 110 -9.89 -0.89 -19.22
CA THR A 110 -9.69 -1.32 -17.84
C THR A 110 -10.77 -0.73 -16.95
N SER A 111 -11.32 -1.51 -16.03
CA SER A 111 -12.14 -1.00 -14.92
C SER A 111 -11.70 -1.63 -13.60
N THR A 112 -11.94 -0.94 -12.48
CA THR A 112 -11.61 -1.44 -11.14
C THR A 112 -12.85 -1.52 -10.26
N ARG A 113 -12.87 -2.47 -9.34
CA ARG A 113 -13.97 -2.70 -8.39
C ARG A 113 -13.43 -2.96 -7.00
N LEU A 114 -14.01 -2.30 -6.00
CA LEU A 114 -13.73 -2.57 -4.59
C LEU A 114 -14.55 -3.76 -4.10
N TYR A 115 -13.89 -4.79 -3.59
CA TYR A 115 -14.51 -5.89 -2.87
C TYR A 115 -14.21 -5.78 -1.37
N ALA A 116 -15.14 -6.25 -0.55
CA ALA A 116 -14.99 -6.40 0.89
C ALA A 116 -15.28 -7.85 1.28
N TYR A 117 -14.40 -8.42 2.09
CA TYR A 117 -14.57 -9.72 2.71
C TYR A 117 -14.58 -9.55 4.23
N LYS A 118 -15.61 -10.09 4.90
CA LYS A 118 -15.78 -10.00 6.36
C LYS A 118 -15.52 -11.36 7.02
N ILE A 119 -14.57 -11.39 7.94
CA ILE A 119 -14.28 -12.55 8.80
C ILE A 119 -15.52 -12.90 9.63
N GLY A 120 -15.86 -14.19 9.67
CA GLY A 120 -17.08 -14.67 10.34
C GLY A 120 -18.39 -14.28 9.61
N GLY A 121 -18.30 -13.73 8.39
CA GLY A 121 -19.45 -13.46 7.53
C GLY A 121 -19.95 -14.71 6.80
N ASP A 122 -20.57 -14.51 5.63
CA ASP A 122 -21.10 -15.59 4.79
C ASP A 122 -20.05 -16.27 3.90
N GLY A 123 -18.76 -16.05 4.19
CA GLY A 123 -17.63 -16.64 3.47
C GLY A 123 -17.41 -16.10 2.06
N LYS A 124 -18.03 -14.97 1.68
CA LYS A 124 -17.94 -14.43 0.31
C LYS A 124 -17.42 -12.99 0.29
N ALA A 125 -16.50 -12.72 -0.63
CA ALA A 125 -16.18 -11.34 -1.01
C ALA A 125 -17.36 -10.70 -1.75
N LYS A 126 -17.71 -9.47 -1.38
CA LYS A 126 -18.85 -8.72 -1.94
C LYS A 126 -18.36 -7.42 -2.52
N LEU A 127 -18.97 -6.98 -3.63
CA LEU A 127 -18.73 -5.64 -4.15
C LEU A 127 -19.09 -4.62 -3.06
N ALA A 128 -18.08 -3.90 -2.57
CA ALA A 128 -18.14 -3.03 -1.40
C ALA A 128 -18.90 -1.74 -1.69
N ILE A 129 -18.81 -1.26 -2.94
CA ILE A 129 -19.48 -0.05 -3.38
C ILE A 129 -20.27 -0.31 -4.66
N LYS A 130 -21.57 0.00 -4.61
CA LYS A 130 -22.51 -0.24 -5.72
C LYS A 130 -23.18 1.07 -6.14
N PRO A 131 -23.50 1.26 -7.43
CA PRO A 131 -24.38 2.33 -7.87
C PRO A 131 -25.78 2.13 -7.31
N ASN A 132 -26.42 3.23 -6.92
CA ASN A 132 -27.84 3.28 -6.62
C ASN A 132 -28.61 3.74 -7.85
N PHE A 133 -29.09 2.78 -8.64
CA PHE A 133 -29.83 3.06 -9.88
C PHE A 133 -31.16 3.80 -9.65
N ASN A 134 -31.75 3.75 -8.45
CA ASN A 134 -32.93 4.55 -8.11
C ASN A 134 -32.62 6.04 -7.91
N ARG A 135 -31.33 6.41 -7.95
CA ARG A 135 -30.84 7.80 -7.89
C ARG A 135 -30.06 8.17 -9.16
N ASP A 136 -30.29 7.43 -10.24
CA ASP A 136 -29.61 7.60 -11.53
C ASP A 136 -28.07 7.53 -11.45
N GLU A 137 -27.54 6.82 -10.44
CA GLU A 137 -26.09 6.62 -10.33
C GLU A 137 -25.61 5.64 -11.40
N ARG A 138 -24.47 5.97 -12.01
CA ARG A 138 -23.72 5.07 -12.90
C ARG A 138 -22.67 4.28 -12.13
N GLN A 139 -22.22 3.17 -12.72
CA GLN A 139 -21.06 2.45 -12.22
C GLN A 139 -19.78 3.17 -12.67
N PRO A 140 -18.91 3.61 -11.72
CA PRO A 140 -17.59 4.14 -12.06
C PRO A 140 -16.78 3.16 -12.88
N GLN A 141 -16.01 3.68 -13.83
CA GLN A 141 -14.97 2.88 -14.49
C GLN A 141 -13.93 2.47 -13.45
N PHE A 142 -13.46 3.42 -12.65
CA PHE A 142 -12.55 3.18 -11.52
C PHE A 142 -13.32 3.32 -10.21
N GLY A 143 -13.58 2.19 -9.54
CA GLY A 143 -14.50 2.09 -8.41
C GLY A 143 -13.86 1.47 -7.16
N ASP A 144 -12.55 1.56 -7.03
CA ASP A 144 -11.74 1.00 -5.94
C ASP A 144 -10.93 2.04 -5.17
N GLN A 145 -11.19 3.32 -5.37
CA GLN A 145 -10.38 4.39 -4.78
C GLN A 145 -10.77 4.64 -3.32
N VAL A 146 -9.99 4.09 -2.38
CA VAL A 146 -10.06 4.42 -0.95
C VAL A 146 -9.16 5.61 -0.68
N ILE A 147 -9.72 6.68 -0.11
CA ILE A 147 -8.97 7.91 0.19
C ILE A 147 -8.69 8.08 1.69
N SER A 148 -9.38 7.32 2.56
CA SER A 148 -9.07 7.26 3.99
C SER A 148 -9.64 6.00 4.64
N PHE A 149 -8.85 5.31 5.45
CA PHE A 149 -9.26 4.12 6.20
C PHE A 149 -9.91 4.42 7.56
N LEU A 150 -9.89 5.69 8.00
CA LEU A 150 -10.50 6.15 9.26
C LEU A 150 -10.25 5.19 10.45
N PRO A 151 -8.99 4.95 10.87
CA PRO A 151 -8.66 3.92 11.87
C PRO A 151 -9.38 4.09 13.23
N ASP A 152 -9.83 5.29 13.56
CA ASP A 152 -10.61 5.60 14.77
C ASP A 152 -12.12 5.31 14.62
N LYS A 153 -12.59 5.06 13.39
CA LYS A 153 -13.97 4.71 13.05
C LYS A 153 -14.00 3.33 12.41
N LYS A 154 -13.84 2.29 13.23
CA LYS A 154 -13.66 0.87 12.84
C LYS A 154 -14.46 0.44 11.61
N ASP A 155 -15.75 0.79 11.50
CA ASP A 155 -16.64 0.28 10.45
C ASP A 155 -16.86 1.26 9.29
N LYS A 156 -16.02 2.29 9.14
CA LYS A 156 -16.19 3.32 8.13
C LYS A 156 -14.90 3.59 7.39
N ILE A 157 -15.00 3.87 6.11
CA ILE A 157 -13.91 4.38 5.29
C ILE A 157 -14.41 5.52 4.39
N LEU A 158 -13.50 6.29 3.83
CA LEU A 158 -13.79 7.22 2.74
C LEU A 158 -13.33 6.65 1.42
N VAL A 159 -14.22 6.70 0.44
CA VAL A 159 -14.00 6.26 -0.93
C VAL A 159 -14.44 7.35 -1.88
N GLN A 160 -13.80 7.44 -3.04
CA GLN A 160 -14.22 8.33 -4.11
C GLN A 160 -14.64 7.55 -5.36
N GLY A 161 -15.50 8.17 -6.16
CA GLY A 161 -15.96 7.58 -7.42
C GLY A 161 -16.93 8.49 -8.16
N ASP A 162 -16.95 8.37 -9.48
CA ASP A 162 -17.70 9.22 -10.41
C ASP A 162 -19.12 8.67 -10.68
N PHE A 163 -19.84 8.34 -9.59
CA PHE A 163 -21.18 7.73 -9.63
C PHE A 163 -22.25 8.68 -10.18
N ASP A 164 -22.11 9.99 -9.98
CA ASP A 164 -23.10 10.98 -10.43
C ASP A 164 -22.74 11.58 -11.79
N VAL A 165 -21.47 11.95 -11.96
CA VAL A 165 -20.97 12.70 -13.11
C VAL A 165 -19.69 12.04 -13.57
N ALA A 166 -19.65 11.58 -14.82
CA ALA A 166 -18.48 10.92 -15.39
C ALA A 166 -17.23 11.81 -15.28
N ASN A 167 -16.10 11.21 -14.90
CA ASN A 167 -14.80 11.88 -14.71
C ASN A 167 -14.77 12.97 -13.62
N ALA A 168 -15.81 13.06 -12.78
CA ALA A 168 -15.87 13.99 -11.67
C ALA A 168 -16.26 13.23 -10.39
N PRO A 169 -15.29 12.70 -9.62
CA PRO A 169 -15.60 11.91 -8.43
C PRO A 169 -16.29 12.75 -7.36
N GLY A 170 -17.28 12.13 -6.72
CA GLY A 170 -17.75 12.52 -5.39
C GLY A 170 -17.04 11.69 -4.32
N VAL A 171 -17.09 12.12 -3.07
CA VAL A 171 -16.59 11.35 -1.91
C VAL A 171 -17.76 10.80 -1.12
N TYR A 172 -17.62 9.55 -0.71
CA TYR A 172 -18.61 8.79 0.04
C TYR A 172 -17.98 8.20 1.30
N GLU A 173 -18.68 8.32 2.42
CA GLU A 173 -18.44 7.49 3.61
C GLU A 173 -19.09 6.13 3.37
N LEU A 174 -18.30 5.05 3.38
CA LEU A 174 -18.78 3.68 3.21
C LEU A 174 -18.81 2.99 4.56
N ASP A 175 -19.98 2.48 4.94
CA ASP A 175 -20.17 1.62 6.10
C ASP A 175 -19.81 0.17 5.74
N LEU A 176 -18.78 -0.38 6.38
CA LEU A 176 -18.23 -1.71 6.07
C LEU A 176 -19.11 -2.87 6.58
N SER A 177 -20.00 -2.61 7.53
CA SER A 177 -20.92 -3.61 8.07
C SER A 177 -22.11 -3.83 7.15
N THR A 178 -22.60 -2.76 6.51
CA THR A 178 -23.79 -2.78 5.66
C THR A 178 -23.50 -2.61 4.17
N LEU A 179 -22.28 -2.20 3.81
CA LEU A 179 -21.85 -1.80 2.46
C LEU A 179 -22.70 -0.67 1.86
N ARG A 180 -23.33 0.14 2.72
CA ARG A 180 -24.07 1.33 2.32
C ARG A 180 -23.14 2.52 2.28
N LYS A 181 -23.21 3.30 1.20
CA LYS A 181 -22.45 4.52 1.03
C LYS A 181 -23.30 5.76 1.28
N LYS A 182 -22.74 6.76 1.96
CA LYS A 182 -23.31 8.09 2.16
C LYS A 182 -22.42 9.11 1.48
N LYS A 183 -22.96 9.88 0.55
CA LYS A 183 -22.24 10.98 -0.11
C LYS A 183 -21.92 12.07 0.91
N ILE A 184 -20.66 12.41 1.06
CA ILE A 184 -20.15 13.47 1.96
C ILE A 184 -19.47 14.61 1.21
N GLN A 185 -19.11 14.40 -0.05
CA GLN A 185 -18.65 15.45 -0.96
C GLN A 185 -19.32 15.23 -2.31
N ARG A 186 -20.01 16.25 -2.81
CA ARG A 186 -20.59 16.22 -4.15
C ARG A 186 -19.48 16.32 -5.20
N SER A 187 -19.69 15.67 -6.34
CA SER A 187 -18.92 15.91 -7.55
C SER A 187 -18.88 17.40 -7.87
N ARG A 188 -17.71 17.89 -8.29
CA ARG A 188 -17.52 19.28 -8.72
C ARG A 188 -16.92 19.27 -10.11
N SER A 189 -17.30 20.25 -10.92
CA SER A 189 -16.77 20.41 -12.28
C SER A 189 -15.24 20.49 -12.25
N LYS A 190 -14.59 19.79 -13.20
CA LYS A 190 -13.14 19.74 -13.38
C LYS A 190 -12.34 19.12 -12.23
N VAL A 191 -12.97 18.74 -11.12
CA VAL A 191 -12.30 17.98 -10.06
C VAL A 191 -12.13 16.55 -10.54
N ILE A 192 -10.89 16.08 -10.56
CA ILE A 192 -10.52 14.73 -11.01
C ILE A 192 -10.08 13.83 -9.85
N ASP A 193 -9.70 14.39 -8.70
CA ASP A 193 -9.28 13.64 -7.53
C ASP A 193 -9.57 14.40 -6.22
N TRP A 194 -9.79 13.65 -5.14
CA TRP A 194 -9.93 14.16 -3.77
C TRP A 194 -8.94 13.48 -2.82
N THR A 195 -8.25 14.30 -2.02
CA THR A 195 -7.40 13.81 -0.93
C THR A 195 -8.03 14.13 0.42
N ALA A 196 -8.07 13.14 1.31
CA ALA A 196 -8.45 13.32 2.71
C ALA A 196 -7.21 13.40 3.62
N ASP A 197 -7.32 14.14 4.72
CA ASP A 197 -6.33 14.08 5.80
C ASP A 197 -6.48 12.80 6.63
N ARG A 198 -5.56 12.62 7.59
CA ARG A 198 -5.50 11.45 8.46
C ARG A 198 -6.66 11.38 9.46
N GLN A 199 -7.31 12.51 9.73
CA GLN A 199 -8.52 12.62 10.56
C GLN A 199 -9.80 12.24 9.79
N GLY A 200 -9.72 12.13 8.47
CA GLY A 200 -10.85 11.78 7.62
C GLY A 200 -11.64 12.98 7.11
N ASN A 201 -11.06 14.17 7.09
CA ASN A 201 -11.65 15.31 6.43
C ASN A 201 -11.19 15.32 4.97
N VAL A 202 -12.09 15.57 4.02
CA VAL A 202 -11.72 15.79 2.61
C VAL A 202 -11.16 17.20 2.48
N ARG A 203 -9.86 17.30 2.25
CA ARG A 203 -9.10 18.56 2.40
C ARG A 203 -8.59 19.11 1.09
N ILE A 204 -8.28 18.27 0.09
CA ILE A 204 -7.72 18.75 -1.18
C ILE A 204 -8.56 18.23 -2.34
N ALA A 205 -8.85 19.11 -3.30
CA ALA A 205 -9.33 18.72 -4.63
C ALA A 205 -8.25 19.00 -5.66
N LEU A 206 -7.95 18.02 -6.51
CA LEU A 206 -7.19 18.24 -7.73
C LEU A 206 -8.15 18.55 -8.86
N LYS A 207 -8.02 19.74 -9.44
CA LYS A 207 -8.74 20.14 -10.65
C LYS A 207 -7.84 20.03 -11.87
N MET A 208 -8.43 19.65 -13.00
CA MET A 208 -7.79 19.64 -14.30
C MET A 208 -8.69 20.37 -15.31
N ASP A 209 -8.13 21.37 -15.96
CA ASP A 209 -8.75 22.14 -17.05
C ASP A 209 -7.81 22.17 -18.24
N GLU A 210 -8.06 21.32 -19.24
CA GLU A 210 -7.14 21.09 -20.36
C GLU A 210 -5.72 20.71 -19.89
N ASP A 211 -4.75 21.63 -20.01
CA ASP A 211 -3.36 21.46 -19.57
C ASP A 211 -3.10 22.06 -18.18
N GLU A 212 -4.06 22.72 -17.56
CA GLU A 212 -3.91 23.42 -16.28
C GLU A 212 -4.39 22.55 -15.11
N PHE A 213 -3.54 22.43 -14.09
CA PHE A 213 -3.82 21.70 -12.85
C PHE A 213 -3.86 22.65 -11.66
N GLU A 214 -4.81 22.43 -10.77
CA GLU A 214 -4.98 23.26 -9.58
C GLU A 214 -5.32 22.39 -8.36
N TYR A 215 -4.48 22.45 -7.33
CA TYR A 215 -4.80 21.88 -6.02
C TYR A 215 -5.53 22.94 -5.18
N ILE A 216 -6.77 22.65 -4.82
CA ILE A 216 -7.60 23.49 -3.95
C ILE A 216 -7.60 22.89 -2.55
N LEU A 217 -7.10 23.65 -1.58
CA LEU A 217 -7.15 23.29 -0.16
C LEU A 217 -8.42 23.86 0.48
N TYR A 218 -9.16 23.00 1.17
CA TYR A 218 -10.30 23.32 2.02
C TYR A 218 -9.84 23.40 3.48
N ASP A 219 -10.44 24.33 4.24
CA ASP A 219 -10.37 24.26 5.70
C ASP A 219 -11.15 23.03 6.22
N GLU A 220 -10.96 22.70 7.49
CA GLU A 220 -11.54 21.49 8.09
C GLU A 220 -13.07 21.50 8.02
N ASP A 221 -13.68 22.67 8.29
CA ASP A 221 -15.13 22.88 8.23
C ASP A 221 -15.68 23.02 6.79
N ARG A 222 -14.79 23.19 5.81
CA ARG A 222 -15.06 23.42 4.37
C ARG A 222 -15.85 24.68 4.06
N ASP A 223 -15.85 25.65 4.95
CA ASP A 223 -16.45 26.96 4.75
C ASP A 223 -15.59 27.83 3.83
N ASN A 224 -14.26 27.62 3.85
CA ASN A 224 -13.32 28.34 3.01
C ASN A 224 -12.46 27.40 2.17
N ARG A 225 -11.91 27.97 1.09
CA ARG A 225 -10.93 27.28 0.24
C ARG A 225 -9.93 28.26 -0.35
N LYS A 226 -8.71 27.79 -0.55
CA LYS A 226 -7.65 28.54 -1.25
C LYS A 226 -6.95 27.65 -2.26
N THR A 227 -6.44 28.26 -3.33
CA THR A 227 -5.53 27.58 -4.25
C THR A 227 -4.21 27.34 -3.54
N LEU A 228 -3.79 26.08 -3.45
CA LEU A 228 -2.54 25.66 -2.83
C LEU A 228 -1.40 25.62 -3.85
N PHE A 229 -1.66 24.99 -4.99
CA PHE A 229 -0.74 24.92 -6.13
C PHE A 229 -1.52 25.10 -7.42
N LYS A 230 -0.85 25.69 -8.41
CA LYS A 230 -1.39 25.87 -9.77
C LYS A 230 -0.24 25.78 -10.76
N TYR A 231 -0.36 24.92 -11.77
CA TYR A 231 0.69 24.69 -12.76
C TYR A 231 0.11 24.18 -14.08
N LYS A 232 0.93 24.16 -15.12
CA LYS A 232 0.62 23.52 -16.41
C LYS A 232 1.29 22.16 -16.54
N ALA A 233 0.68 21.27 -17.31
CA ALA A 233 1.27 20.00 -17.71
C ALA A 233 2.68 20.24 -18.30
N PHE A 234 3.64 19.40 -17.90
CA PHE A 234 5.03 19.46 -18.36
C PHE A 234 5.79 20.77 -18.05
N SER A 235 5.26 21.61 -17.15
CA SER A 235 5.98 22.79 -16.65
C SER A 235 6.94 22.43 -15.51
N PRO A 236 7.96 23.26 -15.22
CA PRO A 236 8.83 23.05 -14.07
C PRO A 236 8.12 23.24 -12.70
N ASP A 237 6.86 23.71 -12.71
CA ASP A 237 6.08 23.97 -11.50
C ASP A 237 5.17 22.79 -11.11
N VAL A 238 5.30 21.64 -11.79
CA VAL A 238 4.50 20.45 -11.49
C VAL A 238 4.68 20.04 -10.03
N VAL A 239 3.56 19.80 -9.36
CA VAL A 239 3.50 19.31 -7.98
C VAL A 239 2.67 18.04 -7.92
N THR A 240 3.13 17.06 -7.15
CA THR A 240 2.36 15.85 -6.83
C THR A 240 2.14 15.76 -5.33
N VAL A 241 0.90 15.90 -4.86
CA VAL A 241 0.59 15.69 -3.43
C VAL A 241 0.72 14.21 -3.11
N LEU A 242 1.45 13.89 -2.04
CA LEU A 242 1.67 12.51 -1.60
C LEU A 242 0.78 12.13 -0.41
N GLY A 243 0.46 13.10 0.46
CA GLY A 243 -0.44 12.88 1.58
C GLY A 243 -0.17 13.81 2.76
N PHE A 244 -1.07 13.77 3.73
CA PHE A 244 -0.97 14.50 4.99
C PHE A 244 -0.22 13.67 6.02
N ASP A 245 0.54 14.36 6.88
CA ASP A 245 0.98 13.76 8.14
C ASP A 245 -0.21 13.50 9.08
N LYS A 246 0.05 12.88 10.23
CA LYS A 246 -0.92 12.86 11.33
C LYS A 246 -1.26 14.28 11.77
N ASP A 247 -0.31 15.21 11.77
CA ASP A 247 -0.63 16.62 11.88
C ASP A 247 -1.38 17.08 10.60
N PRO A 248 -2.66 17.50 10.70
CA PRO A 248 -3.47 17.92 9.54
C PRO A 248 -2.95 19.16 8.81
N ASN A 249 -1.93 19.84 9.35
CA ASN A 249 -1.30 21.00 8.75
C ASN A 249 0.04 20.69 8.09
N ILE A 250 0.54 19.45 8.15
CA ILE A 250 1.75 19.05 7.44
C ILE A 250 1.37 18.25 6.20
N LEU A 251 1.79 18.74 5.02
CA LEU A 251 1.53 18.12 3.73
C LEU A 251 2.84 17.74 3.05
N TYR A 252 2.95 16.47 2.64
CA TYR A 252 4.05 15.98 1.82
C TYR A 252 3.70 16.02 0.34
N PHE A 253 4.66 16.43 -0.48
CA PHE A 253 4.49 16.54 -1.92
C PHE A 253 5.82 16.42 -2.66
N LYS A 254 5.78 16.05 -3.93
CA LYS A 254 6.91 16.13 -4.86
C LYS A 254 6.86 17.43 -5.63
N ALA A 255 8.01 18.04 -5.84
CA ALA A 255 8.21 19.17 -6.73
C ALA A 255 9.65 19.18 -7.24
N LEU A 256 9.90 19.85 -8.36
CA LEU A 256 11.24 19.93 -8.93
C LEU A 256 12.21 20.71 -8.03
N LYS A 257 13.44 20.21 -7.94
CA LYS A 257 14.63 20.87 -7.43
C LYS A 257 15.77 20.59 -8.39
N ASP A 258 16.38 21.64 -8.95
CA ASP A 258 17.56 21.53 -9.82
C ASP A 258 17.38 20.56 -11.01
N GLY A 259 16.15 20.42 -11.52
CA GLY A 259 15.82 19.56 -12.66
C GLY A 259 15.32 18.16 -12.31
N TYR A 260 15.33 17.77 -11.04
CA TYR A 260 14.87 16.47 -10.57
C TYR A 260 13.74 16.61 -9.54
N ASP A 261 12.79 15.67 -9.53
CA ASP A 261 11.75 15.60 -8.50
C ASP A 261 12.41 15.43 -7.13
N ALA A 262 11.99 16.24 -6.16
CA ALA A 262 12.43 16.15 -4.77
C ALA A 262 11.23 16.02 -3.84
N LEU A 263 11.44 15.37 -2.70
CA LEU A 263 10.44 15.24 -1.64
C LEU A 263 10.48 16.49 -0.77
N TYR A 264 9.33 17.13 -0.63
CA TYR A 264 9.11 18.27 0.24
C TYR A 264 8.02 17.97 1.27
N LYS A 265 8.07 18.72 2.36
CA LYS A 265 6.91 18.94 3.22
C LYS A 265 6.61 20.42 3.35
N MET A 266 5.37 20.77 3.70
CA MET A 266 5.02 22.13 4.05
C MET A 266 4.08 22.19 5.24
N ASP A 267 4.18 23.28 5.98
CA ASP A 267 3.21 23.69 6.98
C ASP A 267 2.13 24.55 6.30
N LEU A 268 0.87 24.11 6.36
CA LEU A 268 -0.28 24.74 5.69
C LEU A 268 -0.79 26.00 6.42
N THR A 269 -0.36 26.23 7.67
CA THR A 269 -0.62 27.43 8.45
C THR A 269 0.31 28.55 8.03
N THR A 270 1.62 28.25 7.95
CA THR A 270 2.66 29.25 7.61
C THR A 270 2.98 29.31 6.11
N MET A 271 2.54 28.31 5.35
CA MET A 271 2.87 28.06 3.93
C MET A 271 4.38 27.85 3.68
N LYS A 272 5.16 27.59 4.74
CA LYS A 272 6.60 27.37 4.63
C LYS A 272 6.86 25.97 4.05
N LYS A 273 7.65 25.92 2.98
CA LYS A 273 8.16 24.69 2.37
C LYS A 273 9.50 24.30 2.98
N GLU A 274 9.71 23.00 3.16
CA GLU A 274 10.96 22.41 3.66
C GLU A 274 11.34 21.24 2.76
N LEU A 275 12.59 21.25 2.28
CA LEU A 275 13.16 20.13 1.55
C LEU A 275 13.38 18.97 2.52
N VAL A 276 12.80 17.82 2.20
CA VAL A 276 12.99 16.59 2.97
C VAL A 276 14.11 15.75 2.37
N PHE A 277 14.08 15.56 1.05
CA PHE A 277 15.06 14.79 0.33
C PHE A 277 15.14 15.23 -1.14
N SER A 278 16.35 15.28 -1.67
CA SER A 278 16.61 15.38 -3.10
C SER A 278 17.78 14.48 -3.46
N ASP A 279 17.74 13.93 -4.67
CA ASP A 279 18.87 13.27 -5.30
C ASP A 279 19.44 14.20 -6.39
N ASP A 280 20.76 14.20 -6.55
CA ASP A 280 21.45 15.11 -7.48
C ASP A 280 21.42 14.61 -8.94
N ASN A 281 21.05 13.36 -9.17
CA ASN A 281 21.10 12.71 -10.48
C ASN A 281 19.77 12.05 -10.91
N TYR A 282 18.83 11.88 -9.98
CA TYR A 282 17.60 11.13 -10.21
C TYR A 282 16.37 11.84 -9.64
N ASP A 283 15.23 11.62 -10.28
CA ASP A 283 13.93 12.00 -9.74
C ASP A 283 13.62 11.18 -8.48
N PHE A 284 13.09 11.84 -7.44
CA PHE A 284 12.48 11.15 -6.32
C PHE A 284 11.30 10.30 -6.81
N ASP A 285 11.50 8.98 -6.78
CA ASP A 285 10.61 7.97 -7.35
C ASP A 285 9.82 7.18 -6.31
N GLY A 286 10.10 7.36 -5.02
CA GLY A 286 9.49 6.56 -3.97
C GLY A 286 8.24 7.19 -3.34
N HIS A 287 7.90 6.65 -2.17
CA HIS A 287 6.67 6.99 -1.45
C HIS A 287 6.95 7.25 0.02
N ILE A 288 6.11 8.09 0.64
CA ILE A 288 6.04 8.16 2.11
C ILE A 288 5.26 6.96 2.64
N PHE A 289 5.62 6.49 3.84
CA PHE A 289 4.87 5.46 4.55
C PHE A 289 4.64 5.88 6.00
N TYR A 290 3.66 5.26 6.66
CA TYR A 290 3.17 5.70 7.97
C TYR A 290 3.50 4.65 9.04
N SER A 291 3.78 5.12 10.26
CA SER A 291 3.89 4.24 11.42
C SER A 291 2.50 3.70 11.76
N SER A 292 2.33 2.38 11.84
CA SER A 292 1.08 1.77 12.29
C SER A 292 0.74 2.10 13.74
N LEU A 293 1.77 2.41 14.55
CA LEU A 293 1.65 2.74 15.96
C LEU A 293 1.27 4.21 16.17
N THR A 294 2.04 5.14 15.59
CA THR A 294 1.82 6.58 15.83
C THR A 294 0.83 7.18 14.84
N GLY A 295 0.76 6.66 13.62
CA GLY A 295 -0.02 7.21 12.51
C GLY A 295 0.66 8.36 11.76
N GLU A 296 1.84 8.80 12.21
CA GLU A 296 2.67 9.81 11.55
C GLU A 296 3.38 9.22 10.33
N VAL A 297 3.87 10.07 9.43
CA VAL A 297 4.79 9.59 8.39
C VAL A 297 6.04 9.08 9.11
N ALA A 298 6.48 7.87 8.79
CA ALA A 298 7.59 7.18 9.43
C ALA A 298 8.90 7.25 8.63
N GLY A 299 8.79 7.64 7.36
CA GLY A 299 9.92 7.71 6.45
C GLY A 299 9.49 7.72 4.99
N PHE A 300 10.43 7.43 4.11
CA PHE A 300 10.19 7.32 2.68
C PHE A 300 11.07 6.26 2.02
N THR A 301 10.64 5.76 0.87
CA THR A 301 11.45 4.94 -0.03
C THR A 301 12.08 5.79 -1.13
N HIS A 302 13.19 5.34 -1.70
CA HIS A 302 13.76 5.89 -2.93
C HIS A 302 14.77 4.89 -3.50
N SER A 303 14.70 4.60 -4.79
CA SER A 303 15.47 3.51 -5.40
C SER A 303 16.99 3.67 -5.33
N GLN A 304 17.50 4.91 -5.15
CA GLN A 304 18.93 5.21 -5.11
C GLN A 304 19.51 5.27 -3.69
N LEU A 305 18.70 5.05 -2.66
CA LEU A 305 19.23 4.85 -1.31
C LEU A 305 19.90 3.47 -1.26
N ASP A 306 21.01 3.35 -0.52
CA ASP A 306 21.74 2.08 -0.33
C ASP A 306 20.81 0.91 0.04
N GLU A 307 19.80 1.21 0.86
CA GLU A 307 18.82 0.25 1.36
C GLU A 307 17.41 0.44 0.75
N GLY A 308 17.26 1.34 -0.22
CA GLY A 308 15.96 1.68 -0.83
C GLY A 308 14.97 2.42 0.08
N ILE A 309 15.30 2.60 1.37
CA ILE A 309 14.42 3.13 2.40
C ILE A 309 15.16 4.02 3.40
N ARG A 310 14.48 5.05 3.91
CA ARG A 310 14.93 5.88 5.01
C ARG A 310 13.84 5.97 6.06
N TYR A 311 14.15 5.52 7.28
CA TYR A 311 13.32 5.68 8.45
C TYR A 311 13.75 6.93 9.23
N TRP A 312 12.79 7.76 9.64
CA TRP A 312 13.01 8.73 10.71
C TRP A 312 12.19 8.41 11.97
N ASP A 313 11.28 7.44 11.89
CA ASP A 313 10.68 6.79 13.05
C ASP A 313 11.77 5.98 13.75
N GLU A 314 12.05 6.32 15.01
CA GLU A 314 13.18 5.76 15.74
C GLU A 314 13.01 4.26 16.03
N ASP A 315 11.79 3.81 16.33
CA ASP A 315 11.51 2.41 16.64
C ASP A 315 11.68 1.53 15.40
N LEU A 316 11.16 1.95 14.25
CA LEU A 316 11.34 1.26 12.98
C LEU A 316 12.81 1.28 12.53
N ASN A 317 13.50 2.40 12.69
CA ASN A 317 14.92 2.50 12.38
C ASN A 317 15.76 1.54 13.25
N ASN A 318 15.46 1.46 14.56
CA ASN A 318 16.13 0.56 15.48
C ASN A 318 15.88 -0.92 15.14
N LEU A 319 14.64 -1.27 14.79
CA LEU A 319 14.31 -2.62 14.31
C LEU A 319 15.09 -2.94 13.03
N TYR A 320 15.08 -2.04 12.06
CA TYR A 320 15.77 -2.22 10.79
C TYR A 320 17.28 -2.43 10.98
N ASN A 321 17.92 -1.60 11.81
CA ASN A 321 19.34 -1.74 12.15
C ASN A 321 19.62 -3.05 12.90
N GLY A 322 18.72 -3.49 13.78
CA GLY A 322 18.80 -4.79 14.44
C GLY A 322 18.74 -5.97 13.46
N LEU A 323 17.88 -5.89 12.44
CA LEU A 323 17.82 -6.89 11.36
C LEU A 323 19.10 -6.88 10.54
N ARG A 324 19.63 -5.70 10.18
CA ARG A 324 20.88 -5.57 9.41
C ARG A 324 22.11 -6.11 10.14
N ALA A 325 22.12 -6.08 11.47
CA ALA A 325 23.19 -6.68 12.27
C ALA A 325 23.28 -8.21 12.14
N VAL A 326 22.18 -8.88 11.77
CA VAL A 326 22.09 -10.34 11.63
C VAL A 326 21.91 -10.81 10.18
N LEU A 327 21.42 -9.92 9.31
CA LEU A 327 21.20 -10.13 7.88
C LEU A 327 21.97 -9.06 7.09
N PRO A 328 23.26 -9.32 6.77
CA PRO A 328 24.14 -8.37 6.11
C PRO A 328 23.64 -7.93 4.72
N ALA A 329 23.77 -6.65 4.42
CA ALA A 329 23.28 -6.03 3.18
C ALA A 329 23.98 -6.55 1.90
N ASP A 330 25.22 -7.04 2.00
CA ASP A 330 25.95 -7.65 0.88
C ASP A 330 25.40 -9.01 0.45
N LYS A 331 24.48 -9.59 1.24
CA LYS A 331 23.91 -10.93 1.00
C LYS A 331 22.40 -10.94 0.92
N PHE A 332 21.74 -10.01 1.61
CA PHE A 332 20.29 -10.03 1.79
C PHE A 332 19.68 -8.66 1.56
N ASP A 333 18.64 -8.63 0.73
CA ASP A 333 17.68 -7.53 0.71
C ASP A 333 16.63 -7.79 1.80
N ILE A 334 16.27 -6.74 2.54
CA ILE A 334 15.29 -6.82 3.62
C ILE A 334 14.27 -5.71 3.44
N ASP A 335 13.00 -6.07 3.57
CA ASP A 335 11.91 -5.11 3.61
C ASP A 335 10.95 -5.43 4.77
N ILE A 336 10.61 -4.43 5.59
CA ILE A 336 9.57 -4.56 6.61
C ILE A 336 8.25 -4.18 5.93
N ILE A 337 7.62 -5.16 5.32
CA ILE A 337 6.48 -4.91 4.41
C ILE A 337 5.17 -4.65 5.15
N ASP A 338 5.05 -5.08 6.41
CA ASP A 338 3.85 -4.86 7.20
C ASP A 338 4.08 -4.99 8.71
N THR A 339 3.26 -4.31 9.50
CA THR A 339 3.28 -4.36 10.96
C THR A 339 1.86 -4.40 11.53
N SER A 340 1.66 -5.14 12.63
CA SER A 340 0.42 -5.01 13.40
C SER A 340 0.26 -3.58 13.92
N LYS A 341 -0.97 -3.13 14.21
CA LYS A 341 -1.26 -1.77 14.72
C LYS A 341 -0.39 -1.38 15.92
N GLU A 342 -0.20 -2.31 16.86
CA GLU A 342 0.60 -2.08 18.06
C GLU A 342 2.12 -2.32 17.85
N GLN A 343 2.56 -2.52 16.60
CA GLN A 343 3.94 -2.84 16.21
C GLN A 343 4.58 -3.96 17.07
N ARG A 344 3.81 -5.00 17.40
CA ARG A 344 4.32 -6.19 18.11
C ARG A 344 4.63 -7.36 17.20
N LEU A 345 4.12 -7.31 15.98
CA LEU A 345 4.34 -8.29 14.94
C LEU A 345 4.77 -7.54 13.68
N TYR A 346 5.72 -8.14 12.99
CA TYR A 346 6.32 -7.62 11.76
C TYR A 346 6.30 -8.73 10.73
N VAL A 347 6.03 -8.36 9.48
CA VAL A 347 6.32 -9.21 8.34
C VAL A 347 7.60 -8.67 7.70
N VAL A 348 8.60 -9.53 7.58
CA VAL A 348 9.90 -9.14 7.02
C VAL A 348 10.11 -9.96 5.77
N TYR A 349 10.11 -9.31 4.62
CA TYR A 349 10.50 -9.96 3.39
C TYR A 349 12.03 -9.98 3.29
N VAL A 350 12.59 -11.16 3.02
CA VAL A 350 14.03 -11.35 2.83
C VAL A 350 14.28 -12.03 1.50
N SER A 351 15.16 -11.45 0.69
CA SER A 351 15.66 -12.05 -0.56
C SER A 351 17.18 -11.95 -0.66
N GLY A 352 17.76 -12.63 -1.63
CA GLY A 352 19.19 -12.57 -1.94
C GLY A 352 19.52 -13.48 -3.12
N GLU A 353 20.78 -13.54 -3.53
CA GLU A 353 21.20 -14.29 -4.73
C GLU A 353 20.75 -15.77 -4.72
N GLN A 354 20.71 -16.39 -3.54
CA GLN A 354 20.30 -17.78 -3.35
C GLN A 354 18.94 -17.92 -2.63
N ILE A 355 18.28 -16.80 -2.34
CA ILE A 355 16.98 -16.77 -1.65
C ILE A 355 15.98 -16.03 -2.55
N PRO A 356 15.08 -16.74 -3.27
CA PRO A 356 14.13 -16.13 -4.20
C PRO A 356 13.08 -15.23 -3.52
N GLY A 357 13.08 -15.18 -2.18
CA GLY A 357 12.15 -14.44 -1.35
C GLY A 357 11.50 -15.31 -0.28
N THR A 358 11.52 -14.85 0.96
CA THR A 358 10.82 -15.48 2.08
C THR A 358 10.27 -14.41 3.05
N TYR A 359 9.39 -14.81 3.97
CA TYR A 359 8.65 -13.92 4.88
C TYR A 359 8.84 -14.31 6.35
#